data_AF-A0A0U2YKS3-F1
#
_entry.id   AF-A0A0U2YKS3-F1
#
_cell.length_a   1.000
_cell.length_b   1.000
_cell.length_c   1.000
_cell.angle_alpha   90.00
_cell.angle_beta   90.00
_cell.angle_gamma   90.00
#
_symmetry.space_group_name_H-M   'P 1'
#
loop_
_entity.id
_entity.type
_entity.pdbx_description
1 polymer ?
#
loop_
_entity_poly.entity_id
_entity_poly.type
_entity_poly.pdbx_seq_one_letter_code
_entity_poly.pdbx_strand_id
1 'polypeptide(L)'
;PWYTMKDGFDADFGVDEWHGTNAFIRDGDQVFRTYFIYGRGDEALGSTWSYLDMTALGRQEEWEDSPEGYPQGSPYEWWVWHDEAPQTGVDRPGLAQLRIAESTQGQKS
;
A
#
# COMPACT_ATOMS: atom_id res chain seq x y z
N PRO A 1 8.39 -18.10 -14.56
CA PRO A 1 8.37 -19.20 -13.57
C PRO A 1 7.11 -19.05 -12.70
N TRP A 2 6.45 -20.14 -12.31
CA TRP A 2 5.28 -20.07 -11.43
C TRP A 2 5.71 -20.48 -10.02
N TYR A 3 5.38 -19.65 -9.04
CA TYR A 3 5.60 -19.96 -7.62
C TYR A 3 4.25 -20.27 -6.99
N THR A 4 4.23 -21.25 -6.09
CA THR A 4 3.06 -21.59 -5.27
C THR A 4 3.49 -21.43 -3.82
N MET A 5 2.72 -20.66 -3.06
CA MET A 5 2.88 -20.57 -1.60
C MET A 5 2.53 -21.95 -1.03
N LYS A 6 3.43 -22.52 -0.20
CA LYS A 6 3.30 -23.92 0.28
C LYS A 6 2.69 -24.01 1.67
N ASP A 7 2.46 -22.88 2.32
CA ASP A 7 1.87 -22.70 3.63
C ASP A 7 0.41 -22.22 3.51
N GLY A 8 -0.33 -22.28 4.63
CA GLY A 8 -1.74 -21.84 4.70
C GLY A 8 -1.93 -20.32 4.67
N PHE A 9 -0.95 -19.59 4.13
CA PHE A 9 -1.02 -18.14 4.01
C PHE A 9 -2.23 -17.71 3.18
N ASP A 10 -2.49 -18.41 2.07
CA ASP A 10 -3.67 -18.20 1.24
C ASP A 10 -4.97 -18.43 2.02
N ALA A 11 -5.07 -19.50 2.80
CA ALA A 11 -6.22 -19.79 3.66
C ALA A 11 -6.40 -18.74 4.77
N ASP A 12 -5.32 -18.32 5.43
CA ASP A 12 -5.33 -17.29 6.49
C ASP A 12 -5.84 -15.93 5.96
N PHE A 13 -5.64 -15.67 4.66
CA PHE A 13 -6.10 -14.45 3.99
C PHE A 13 -7.32 -14.63 3.08
N GLY A 14 -7.95 -15.81 3.12
CA GLY A 14 -9.24 -16.10 2.45
C GLY A 14 -9.15 -16.19 0.93
N VAL A 15 -8.01 -16.63 0.40
CA VAL A 15 -7.71 -16.72 -1.05
C VAL A 15 -7.18 -18.09 -1.48
N ASP A 16 -7.46 -19.13 -0.70
CA ASP A 16 -7.08 -20.53 -0.98
C ASP A 16 -7.93 -21.16 -2.10
N GLU A 17 -9.21 -20.81 -2.18
CA GLU A 17 -10.12 -21.33 -3.20
C GLU A 17 -10.42 -20.35 -4.33
N TRP A 18 -10.47 -19.05 -4.04
CA TRP A 18 -10.92 -18.02 -4.97
C TRP A 18 -10.10 -16.74 -4.88
N HIS A 19 -10.12 -15.96 -5.97
CA HIS A 19 -9.49 -14.65 -6.00
C HIS A 19 -10.12 -13.72 -4.96
N GLY A 20 -9.25 -12.97 -4.29
CA GLY A 20 -9.62 -11.80 -3.50
C GLY A 20 -8.43 -10.88 -3.32
N THR A 21 -8.72 -9.59 -3.22
CA THR A 21 -7.73 -8.53 -3.06
C THR A 21 -7.66 -8.13 -1.58
N ASN A 22 -6.52 -8.37 -0.94
CA ASN A 22 -6.26 -7.96 0.45
C ASN A 22 -5.40 -6.67 0.44
N ALA A 23 -5.75 -5.70 1.30
CA ALA A 23 -4.93 -4.53 1.60
C ALA A 23 -4.46 -4.59 3.06
N PHE A 24 -3.19 -4.29 3.28
CA PHE A 24 -2.58 -4.27 4.61
C PHE A 24 -1.89 -2.94 4.88
N ILE A 25 -1.92 -2.50 6.13
CA ILE A 25 -1.09 -1.42 6.64
C ILE A 25 -0.22 -1.94 7.78
N ARG A 26 1.01 -1.46 7.85
CA ARG A 26 1.95 -1.78 8.92
C ARG A 26 2.13 -0.56 9.82
N ASP A 27 2.01 -0.78 11.12
CA ASP A 27 2.34 0.20 12.15
C ASP A 27 3.34 -0.45 13.13
N GLY A 28 4.58 0.03 13.10
CA GLY A 28 5.70 -0.56 13.84
C GLY A 28 5.92 -2.05 13.54
N ASP A 29 5.76 -2.89 14.55
CA ASP A 29 5.90 -4.35 14.46
C ASP A 29 4.56 -5.06 14.19
N GLN A 30 3.46 -4.32 14.00
CA GLN A 30 2.12 -4.86 13.77
C GLN A 30 1.68 -4.67 12.32
N VAL A 31 0.95 -5.65 11.78
CA VAL A 31 0.34 -5.60 10.45
C VAL A 31 -1.16 -5.79 10.60
N PHE A 32 -1.93 -4.89 9.98
CA PHE A 32 -3.39 -4.89 10.02
C PHE A 32 -3.93 -5.07 8.62
N ARG A 33 -4.88 -5.99 8.44
CA ARG A 33 -5.68 -6.06 7.22
C ARG A 33 -6.75 -4.97 7.27
N THR A 34 -6.71 -4.06 6.31
CA THR A 34 -7.62 -2.91 6.27
C THR A 34 -8.81 -3.16 5.37
N TYR A 35 -8.60 -3.86 4.25
CA TYR A 35 -9.65 -4.25 3.32
C TYR A 35 -9.44 -5.67 2.78
N PHE A 36 -10.55 -6.33 2.49
CA PHE A 36 -10.61 -7.55 1.71
C PHE A 36 -11.79 -7.47 0.74
N ILE A 37 -11.50 -7.48 -0.55
CA ILE A 37 -12.47 -7.41 -1.64
C ILE A 37 -12.48 -8.75 -2.38
N TYR A 38 -13.65 -9.32 -2.63
CA TYR A 38 -13.79 -10.60 -3.32
C TYR A 38 -15.07 -10.63 -4.17
N GLY A 39 -15.13 -11.61 -5.08
CA GLY A 39 -16.27 -11.82 -5.96
C GLY A 39 -16.51 -10.62 -6.88
N ARG A 40 -17.75 -10.12 -6.94
CA ARG A 40 -18.07 -8.97 -7.80
C ARG A 40 -17.49 -7.64 -7.32
N GLY A 41 -16.95 -7.59 -6.10
CA GLY A 41 -16.24 -6.41 -5.61
C GLY A 41 -15.02 -6.08 -6.48
N ASP A 42 -14.40 -7.08 -7.10
CA ASP A 42 -13.25 -6.89 -7.99
C ASP A 42 -13.61 -6.12 -9.27
N GLU A 43 -14.90 -6.05 -9.66
CA GLU A 43 -15.33 -5.24 -10.82
C GLU A 43 -15.07 -3.73 -10.61
N ALA A 44 -14.96 -3.29 -9.35
CA ALA A 44 -14.60 -1.91 -9.02
C ALA A 44 -13.08 -1.64 -9.13
N LEU A 45 -12.25 -2.70 -9.13
CA LEU A 45 -10.79 -2.63 -9.18
C LEU A 45 -10.28 -2.68 -10.64
N GLY A 46 -10.60 -1.64 -11.40
CA GLY A 46 -10.24 -1.54 -12.82
C GLY A 46 -9.06 -0.61 -13.14
N SER A 47 -8.70 0.28 -12.21
CA SER A 47 -7.69 1.32 -12.43
C SER A 47 -6.70 1.39 -11.28
N THR A 48 -5.49 1.90 -11.52
CA THR A 48 -4.53 2.19 -10.45
C THR A 48 -5.15 3.03 -9.33
N TRP A 49 -6.05 3.96 -9.69
CA TRP A 49 -6.79 4.79 -8.74
C TRP A 49 -7.66 3.98 -7.80
N SER A 50 -8.42 3.03 -8.34
CA SER A 50 -9.26 2.14 -7.55
C SER A 50 -8.44 1.36 -6.51
N TYR A 51 -7.21 0.96 -6.85
CA TYR A 51 -6.32 0.28 -5.91
C TYR A 51 -5.80 1.21 -4.82
N LEU A 52 -5.42 2.45 -5.16
CA LEU A 52 -4.96 3.42 -4.17
C LEU A 52 -6.08 3.80 -3.19
N ASP A 53 -7.28 4.04 -3.70
CA ASP A 53 -8.47 4.38 -2.90
C ASP A 53 -8.89 3.25 -1.95
N MET A 54 -8.59 1.99 -2.32
CA MET A 54 -8.82 0.84 -1.45
C MET A 54 -7.80 0.79 -0.31
N THR A 55 -6.60 1.37 -0.44
CA THR A 55 -5.61 1.30 0.64
C THR A 55 -5.96 2.25 1.79
N ALA A 56 -5.49 1.93 3.00
CA ALA A 56 -5.78 2.75 4.19
C ALA A 56 -5.22 4.18 4.14
N LEU A 57 -4.35 4.48 3.17
CA LEU A 57 -3.69 5.77 3.02
C LEU A 57 -4.20 6.55 1.80
N GLY A 58 -5.13 5.97 1.03
CA GLY A 58 -5.66 6.61 -0.18
C GLY A 58 -4.56 6.96 -1.18
N ARG A 59 -4.76 8.08 -1.89
CA ARG A 59 -3.81 8.62 -2.86
C ARG A 59 -2.80 9.58 -2.23
N GLN A 60 -3.01 9.98 -0.97
CA GLN A 60 -2.17 10.93 -0.23
C GLN A 60 -2.13 12.29 -0.94
N GLU A 61 -3.27 12.73 -1.46
CA GLU A 61 -3.37 14.00 -2.19
C GLU A 61 -4.09 15.04 -1.33
N GLU A 62 -3.69 16.32 -1.43
CA GLU A 62 -4.20 17.42 -0.60
C GLU A 62 -5.72 17.64 -0.64
N TRP A 63 -6.40 17.13 -1.68
CA TRP A 63 -7.86 17.21 -1.77
C TRP A 63 -8.58 16.12 -0.98
N GLU A 64 -7.88 15.06 -0.56
CA GLU A 64 -8.44 13.98 0.24
C GLU A 64 -8.69 14.45 1.68
N ASP A 65 -9.85 14.10 2.24
CA ASP A 65 -10.16 14.32 3.64
C ASP A 65 -9.50 13.22 4.49
N SER A 66 -8.21 13.40 4.79
CA SER A 66 -7.40 12.45 5.55
C SER A 66 -7.29 12.83 7.02
N PRO A 67 -7.13 11.85 7.94
CA PRO A 67 -6.87 12.13 9.35
C PRO A 67 -5.62 13.00 9.57
N GLU A 68 -5.60 13.76 10.66
CA GLU A 68 -4.43 14.56 11.03
C GLU A 68 -3.16 13.70 11.13
N GLY A 69 -2.07 14.18 10.52
CA GLY A 69 -0.78 13.48 10.50
C GLY A 69 -0.61 12.50 9.34
N TYR A 70 -1.64 12.27 8.51
CA TYR A 70 -1.47 11.50 7.28
C TYR A 70 -0.58 12.26 6.28
N PRO A 71 0.37 11.59 5.61
CA PRO A 71 1.15 12.21 4.55
C PRO A 71 0.22 12.63 3.41
N GLN A 72 0.30 13.88 2.99
CA GLN A 72 -0.39 14.42 1.82
C GLN A 72 0.54 15.34 1.03
N GLY A 73 0.34 15.43 -0.28
CA GLY A 73 1.00 16.40 -1.14
C GLY A 73 0.17 16.74 -2.38
N SER A 74 0.74 17.54 -3.28
CA SER A 74 0.08 17.93 -4.52
C SER A 74 -0.35 16.70 -5.34
N PRO A 75 -1.50 16.75 -6.02
CA PRO A 75 -1.94 15.68 -6.91
C PRO A 75 -0.90 15.33 -7.98
N TYR A 76 -0.75 14.03 -8.26
CA TYR A 76 0.15 13.48 -9.29
C TYR A 76 1.67 13.69 -9.08
N GLU A 77 2.13 14.28 -7.98
CA GLU A 77 3.57 14.54 -7.76
C GLU A 77 4.36 13.35 -7.19
N TRP A 78 3.67 12.32 -6.68
CA TRP A 78 4.30 11.13 -6.11
C TRP A 78 4.77 10.11 -7.17
N TRP A 79 4.54 10.38 -8.45
CA TRP A 79 4.87 9.46 -9.54
C TRP A 79 6.39 9.40 -9.71
N VAL A 80 6.92 8.19 -9.79
CA VAL A 80 8.31 7.95 -10.20
C VAL A 80 8.28 7.51 -11.64
N TRP A 81 8.80 8.35 -12.54
CA TRP A 81 8.86 8.01 -13.95
C TRP A 81 9.93 6.94 -14.17
N HIS A 82 9.68 5.99 -15.07
CA HIS A 82 10.56 4.86 -15.30
C HIS A 82 11.99 5.27 -15.74
N ASP A 83 12.13 6.42 -16.40
CA ASP A 83 13.39 7.01 -16.85
C ASP A 83 14.02 7.99 -15.84
N GLU A 84 13.38 8.20 -14.70
CA GLU A 84 13.89 9.08 -13.67
C GLU A 84 15.06 8.44 -12.91
N ALA A 85 16.16 9.18 -12.79
CA ALA A 85 17.29 8.72 -11.98
C ALA A 85 16.86 8.60 -10.51
N PRO A 86 17.28 7.55 -9.77
CA PRO A 86 16.93 7.38 -8.37
C PRO A 86 17.30 8.61 -7.55
N GLN A 87 16.30 9.36 -7.07
CA GLN A 87 16.52 10.53 -6.22
C GLN A 87 16.58 10.07 -4.76
N THR A 88 17.78 9.99 -4.20
CA THR A 88 17.95 9.75 -2.77
C THR A 88 17.74 11.05 -2.00
N GLY A 89 16.94 11.03 -0.93
CA GLY A 89 16.80 12.18 -0.02
C GLY A 89 15.57 13.07 -0.22
N VAL A 90 14.82 12.97 -1.33
CA VAL A 90 13.59 13.76 -1.56
C VAL A 90 12.35 13.05 -1.00
N ASP A 91 11.69 13.63 -0.01
CA ASP A 91 10.44 13.11 0.54
C ASP A 91 9.30 13.38 -0.45
N ARG A 92 9.07 12.43 -1.35
CA ARG A 92 7.80 12.34 -2.08
C ARG A 92 6.78 11.69 -1.17
N PRO A 93 5.47 12.04 -1.24
CA PRO A 93 4.44 11.37 -0.44
C PRO A 93 4.52 9.84 -0.55
N GLY A 94 4.77 9.31 -1.78
CA GLY A 94 4.97 7.88 -2.01
C GLY A 94 6.28 7.27 -1.49
N LEU A 95 7.31 8.07 -1.18
CA LEU A 95 8.61 7.62 -0.65
C LEU A 95 8.79 7.86 0.85
N ALA A 96 8.02 8.78 1.44
CA ALA A 96 8.06 9.06 2.87
C ALA A 96 7.71 7.81 3.70
N GLN A 97 6.81 6.97 3.21
CA GLN A 97 6.43 5.72 3.88
C GLN A 97 7.51 4.65 3.88
N LEU A 98 8.27 4.52 2.79
CA LEU A 98 9.40 3.60 2.73
C LEU A 98 10.43 3.95 3.82
N ARG A 99 10.70 5.24 4.03
CA ARG A 99 11.66 5.68 5.06
C ARG A 99 11.15 5.53 6.49
N ILE A 100 9.85 5.72 6.74
CA ILE A 100 9.26 5.48 8.07
C ILE A 100 9.30 3.98 8.43
N ALA A 101 9.03 3.11 7.46
CA ALA A 101 9.15 1.67 7.65
C ALA A 101 10.60 1.22 7.89
N GLU A 102 11.57 1.84 7.20
CA GLU A 102 13.01 1.56 7.37
C GLU A 102 13.59 2.14 8.67
N SER A 103 13.18 3.34 9.10
CA SER A 103 13.68 3.97 10.33
C SER A 103 13.24 3.22 11.59
N THR A 104 12.07 2.59 11.56
CA THR A 104 11.55 1.78 12.68
C THR A 104 12.34 0.46 12.85
N GLN A 105 13.01 -0.03 11.81
CA GLN A 105 13.91 -1.19 11.92
C GLN A 105 15.28 -0.85 12.56
N GLY A 106 15.69 0.42 12.55
CA GLY A 106 17.02 0.86 13.03
C GLY A 106 17.13 1.14 14.52
N GLN A 107 16.03 1.06 15.29
CA GLN A 107 15.99 1.54 16.68
C GLN A 107 16.04 0.43 17.75
N LYS A 108 16.30 -0.83 17.37
CA LYS A 108 16.62 -1.91 18.32
C LYS A 108 18.13 -1.92 18.63
N SER A 109 18.52 -1.20 19.69
CA SER A 109 19.78 -1.38 20.42
C SER A 109 19.51 -1.89 21.83
#